data_AF-A0AAD1FHD7-F1
#
_entry.id   AF-A0AAD1FHD7-F1
#
_cell.length_a   1.000
_cell.length_b   1.000
_cell.length_c   1.000
_cell.angle_alpha   90.00
_cell.angle_beta   90.00
_cell.angle_gamma   90.00
#
_symmetry.space_group_name_H-M   'P 1'
#
loop_
_entity.id
_entity.type
_entity.pdbx_description
1 polymer ?
#
loop_
_entity_poly.entity_id
_entity_poly.type
_entity_poly.pdbx_seq_one_letter_code
_entity_poly.pdbx_strand_id
1 'polypeptide(L)'
;MTEQTPSTLLPRGVDHANFQQALAKFRALLGEDNVLVRDDQLIPYNKIMMAVDNAEHAPSAAVTATSVEQVQGVVKICNEHGIPVWTISTGRNFGYGSAAPGQRGQVILDLKKMNRILHVDPELCTALVEPGVTYGQLYDYIQENNLPLMLSFSAPSAIAGPLGNTMDRGVGYTPYGEHFLMQCGMEVVLANGDIYRTGMGGVKGDNAWQVFKWGYGPTLDGMFTQANYGICTKMGFWLMPKPPVFKPFEIKFENESDIAEIVEFIRPLRIAQVIPNSVVIAGVLWEASTCNTRRSDYTTEPGATPDAILKQIQKDKNLGAWNVYAALYGTQEQVDVNWKIVTGALKQLGKGKIVTQEEAGDTQPFKYRAQLMSGVPNLQEFGLYNWRGGGGSMWFAPVSQARGSECEKQQALAKKVLNKHGLDYVGEFIVGWRDMHHVIDVLYDRTNPEETQRANACFAELLDVFEQHGYAVYRVNTAFQERVAQSYGTVKRKVEHAIKRALDPNNILAPGKSGIDLANTF
;
A
#
# COMPACT_ATOMS: atom_id res chain seq x y z
N MET A 1 -37.41 -5.95 -15.32
CA MET A 1 -36.92 -5.37 -14.05
C MET A 1 -36.85 -6.52 -13.07
N THR A 2 -35.66 -7.08 -12.87
CA THR A 2 -35.44 -8.13 -11.86
C THR A 2 -35.62 -7.50 -10.48
N GLU A 3 -36.48 -8.10 -9.63
CA GLU A 3 -36.65 -7.69 -8.23
C GLU A 3 -35.29 -7.57 -7.55
N GLN A 4 -35.02 -6.39 -6.99
CA GLN A 4 -33.74 -6.05 -6.38
C GLN A 4 -33.75 -6.51 -4.93
N THR A 5 -33.16 -7.67 -4.64
CA THR A 5 -33.16 -8.25 -3.30
C THR A 5 -32.13 -7.54 -2.40
N PRO A 6 -32.53 -7.05 -1.21
CA PRO A 6 -31.58 -6.61 -0.19
C PRO A 6 -30.66 -7.76 0.22
N SER A 7 -29.39 -7.47 0.53
CA SER A 7 -28.47 -8.49 1.00
C SER A 7 -28.99 -9.10 2.31
N THR A 8 -28.98 -10.42 2.40
CA THR A 8 -29.36 -11.15 3.62
C THR A 8 -28.18 -11.37 4.56
N LEU A 9 -26.99 -10.85 4.21
CA LEU A 9 -25.79 -11.01 5.01
C LEU A 9 -25.84 -10.15 6.27
N LEU A 10 -25.47 -10.74 7.40
CA LEU A 10 -25.47 -10.06 8.70
C LEU A 10 -24.05 -9.96 9.27
N PRO A 11 -23.75 -8.93 10.08
CA PRO A 11 -22.56 -8.93 10.89
C PRO A 11 -22.54 -10.11 11.88
N ARG A 12 -21.33 -10.58 12.22
CA ARG A 12 -21.14 -11.69 13.15
C ARG A 12 -21.80 -11.39 14.51
N GLY A 13 -22.67 -12.28 14.96
CA GLY A 13 -23.34 -12.16 16.27
C GLY A 13 -24.48 -11.13 16.32
N VAL A 14 -24.86 -10.54 15.19
CA VAL A 14 -25.96 -9.56 15.09
C VAL A 14 -27.17 -10.22 14.43
N ASP A 15 -28.32 -10.19 15.11
CA ASP A 15 -29.57 -10.69 14.53
C ASP A 15 -30.18 -9.71 13.51
N HIS A 16 -31.10 -10.22 12.70
CA HIS A 16 -31.71 -9.45 11.62
C HIS A 16 -32.48 -8.21 12.11
N ALA A 17 -33.23 -8.33 13.21
CA ALA A 17 -34.06 -7.24 13.72
C ALA A 17 -33.18 -6.09 14.24
N ASN A 18 -32.12 -6.43 14.98
CA ASN A 18 -31.13 -5.48 15.47
C ASN A 18 -30.40 -4.79 14.31
N PHE A 19 -30.04 -5.54 13.26
CA PHE A 19 -29.40 -4.96 12.08
C PHE A 19 -30.33 -3.99 11.32
N GLN A 20 -31.62 -4.33 11.17
CA GLN A 20 -32.59 -3.40 10.54
C GLN A 20 -32.75 -2.10 11.34
N GLN A 21 -32.73 -2.16 12.68
CA GLN A 21 -32.75 -0.96 13.51
C GLN A 21 -31.51 -0.08 13.30
N ALA A 22 -30.32 -0.70 13.23
CA ALA A 22 -29.08 0.01 12.93
C ALA A 22 -29.13 0.68 11.53
N LEU A 23 -29.60 -0.04 10.50
CA LEU A 23 -29.79 0.50 9.15
C LEU A 23 -30.76 1.68 9.12
N ALA A 24 -31.88 1.61 9.85
CA ALA A 24 -32.82 2.72 9.96
C ALA A 24 -32.17 3.96 10.61
N LYS A 25 -31.35 3.78 11.65
CA LYS A 25 -30.60 4.87 12.28
C LYS A 25 -29.52 5.44 11.35
N PHE A 26 -28.80 4.60 10.59
CA PHE A 26 -27.86 5.08 9.59
C PHE A 26 -28.56 5.92 8.51
N ARG A 27 -29.73 5.50 8.03
CA ARG A 27 -30.53 6.27 7.06
C ARG A 27 -30.98 7.61 7.63
N ALA A 28 -31.45 7.63 8.88
CA ALA A 28 -31.83 8.87 9.54
C ALA A 28 -30.65 9.85 9.71
N LEU A 29 -29.43 9.32 9.94
CA LEU A 29 -28.21 10.11 10.12
C LEU A 29 -27.59 10.59 8.80
N LEU A 30 -27.55 9.72 7.80
CA LEU A 30 -26.76 9.90 6.57
C LEU A 30 -27.63 10.20 5.34
N GLY A 31 -28.93 9.90 5.38
CA GLY A 31 -29.83 9.87 4.23
C GLY A 31 -29.79 8.52 3.50
N GLU A 32 -30.87 8.20 2.78
CA GLU A 32 -31.05 6.92 2.07
C GLU A 32 -29.93 6.61 1.06
N ASP A 33 -29.52 7.61 0.28
CA ASP A 33 -28.49 7.46 -0.77
C ASP A 33 -27.09 7.12 -0.23
N ASN A 34 -26.89 7.29 1.08
CA ASN A 34 -25.63 7.04 1.76
C ASN A 34 -25.64 5.71 2.56
N VAL A 35 -26.69 4.89 2.43
CA VAL A 35 -26.80 3.56 3.05
C VAL A 35 -27.09 2.51 1.99
N LEU A 36 -26.06 1.73 1.66
CA LEU A 36 -26.06 0.73 0.59
C LEU A 36 -26.23 -0.66 1.19
N VAL A 37 -27.29 -1.36 0.79
CA VAL A 37 -27.65 -2.69 1.35
C VAL A 37 -28.02 -3.71 0.28
N ARG A 38 -28.19 -3.27 -0.97
CA ARG A 38 -28.54 -4.19 -2.06
C ARG A 38 -27.30 -4.80 -2.66
N ASP A 39 -27.41 -6.04 -3.14
CA ASP A 39 -26.26 -6.76 -3.70
C ASP A 39 -25.61 -6.01 -4.87
N ASP A 40 -26.39 -5.37 -5.75
CA ASP A 40 -25.88 -4.57 -6.87
C ASP A 40 -24.98 -3.41 -6.42
N GLN A 41 -25.31 -2.78 -5.28
CA GLN A 41 -24.54 -1.69 -4.70
C GLN A 41 -23.27 -2.17 -4.01
N LEU A 42 -23.26 -3.42 -3.52
CA LEU A 42 -22.16 -4.00 -2.73
C LEU A 42 -21.12 -4.74 -3.60
N ILE A 43 -21.46 -5.13 -4.83
CA ILE A 43 -20.52 -5.78 -5.79
C ILE A 43 -19.16 -5.05 -5.89
N PRO A 44 -19.10 -3.71 -6.06
CA PRO A 44 -17.81 -3.01 -6.19
C PRO A 44 -16.92 -3.10 -4.94
N TYR A 45 -17.53 -3.24 -3.76
CA TYR A 45 -16.83 -3.37 -2.49
C TYR A 45 -16.37 -4.80 -2.23
N ASN A 46 -17.02 -5.79 -2.85
CA ASN A 46 -16.72 -7.21 -2.67
C ASN A 46 -15.69 -7.75 -3.70
N LYS A 47 -15.14 -6.90 -4.56
CA LYS A 47 -14.11 -7.29 -5.53
C LYS A 47 -12.76 -7.45 -4.84
N ILE A 48 -12.32 -8.69 -4.68
CA ILE A 48 -11.02 -9.06 -4.08
C ILE A 48 -10.11 -9.75 -5.10
N MET A 49 -8.80 -9.69 -4.83
CA MET A 49 -7.75 -10.37 -5.62
C MET A 49 -7.08 -11.52 -4.83
N MET A 50 -7.56 -11.76 -3.60
CA MET A 50 -7.06 -12.78 -2.69
C MET A 50 -7.54 -14.18 -3.08
N ALA A 51 -6.76 -15.19 -2.73
CA ALA A 51 -7.01 -16.59 -3.08
C ALA A 51 -8.03 -17.25 -2.14
N VAL A 52 -9.20 -16.63 -2.02
CA VAL A 52 -10.37 -17.05 -1.24
C VAL A 52 -11.65 -16.63 -1.97
N ASP A 53 -12.79 -17.23 -1.63
CA ASP A 53 -14.09 -16.83 -2.20
C ASP A 53 -14.48 -15.41 -1.76
N ASN A 54 -15.24 -14.69 -2.59
CA ASN A 54 -15.74 -13.35 -2.23
C ASN A 54 -16.60 -13.38 -0.96
N ALA A 55 -17.33 -14.47 -0.71
CA ALA A 55 -18.16 -14.65 0.46
C ALA A 55 -17.38 -14.45 1.77
N GLU A 56 -16.11 -14.86 1.84
CA GLU A 56 -15.28 -14.73 3.04
C GLU A 56 -15.04 -13.28 3.48
N HIS A 57 -15.21 -12.33 2.56
CA HIS A 57 -15.03 -10.90 2.80
C HIS A 57 -16.25 -10.07 2.35
N ALA A 58 -17.42 -10.68 2.17
CA ALA A 58 -18.60 -9.95 1.74
C ALA A 58 -19.08 -8.96 2.83
N PRO A 59 -19.35 -7.69 2.50
CA PRO A 59 -19.93 -6.74 3.45
C PRO A 59 -21.44 -6.95 3.61
N SER A 60 -21.99 -6.69 4.80
CA SER A 60 -23.45 -6.69 5.02
C SER A 60 -24.13 -5.42 4.53
N ALA A 61 -23.40 -4.30 4.56
CA ALA A 61 -23.82 -3.00 4.05
C ALA A 61 -22.57 -2.12 3.81
N ALA A 62 -22.76 -0.99 3.14
CA ALA A 62 -21.80 0.09 3.11
C ALA A 62 -22.49 1.43 3.42
N VAL A 63 -21.86 2.26 4.23
CA VAL A 63 -22.34 3.61 4.56
C VAL A 63 -21.30 4.64 4.14
N THR A 64 -21.74 5.75 3.52
CA THR A 64 -20.83 6.82 3.09
C THR A 64 -21.04 8.08 3.91
N ALA A 65 -20.03 8.47 4.70
CA ALA A 65 -20.04 9.70 5.49
C ALA A 65 -19.25 10.82 4.80
N THR A 66 -19.64 12.08 5.05
CA THR A 66 -19.02 13.29 4.48
C THR A 66 -18.51 14.28 5.52
N SER A 67 -18.72 14.00 6.81
CA SER A 67 -18.37 14.89 7.92
C SER A 67 -17.96 14.11 9.15
N VAL A 68 -17.24 14.77 10.06
CA VAL A 68 -16.79 14.16 11.32
C VAL A 68 -17.98 13.81 12.21
N GLU A 69 -18.99 14.67 12.26
CA GLU A 69 -20.20 14.51 13.06
C GLU A 69 -20.99 13.26 12.63
N GLN A 70 -21.03 12.98 11.32
CA GLN A 70 -21.61 11.74 10.81
C GLN A 70 -20.80 10.51 11.20
N VAL A 71 -19.46 10.59 11.20
CA VAL A 71 -18.60 9.49 11.67
C VAL A 71 -18.81 9.23 13.17
N GLN A 72 -18.93 10.28 13.99
CA GLN A 72 -19.29 10.17 15.41
C GLN A 72 -20.68 9.51 15.60
N GLY A 73 -21.66 9.91 14.79
CA GLY A 73 -22.99 9.30 14.80
C GLY A 73 -22.96 7.82 14.39
N VAL A 74 -22.14 7.46 13.40
CA VAL A 74 -21.96 6.07 12.96
C VAL A 74 -21.39 5.21 14.10
N VAL A 75 -20.30 5.64 14.76
CA VAL A 75 -19.72 4.86 15.87
C VAL A 75 -20.67 4.76 17.06
N LYS A 76 -21.50 5.79 17.31
CA LYS A 76 -22.55 5.73 18.33
C LYS A 76 -23.57 4.64 18.02
N ILE A 77 -24.08 4.58 16.79
CA ILE A 77 -25.03 3.52 16.35
C ILE A 77 -24.35 2.14 16.42
N CYS A 78 -23.09 2.04 16.00
CA CYS A 78 -22.32 0.80 16.08
C CYS A 78 -22.20 0.28 17.52
N ASN A 79 -21.92 1.14 18.50
CA ASN A 79 -21.89 0.75 19.91
C ASN A 79 -23.26 0.29 20.43
N GLU A 80 -24.33 1.03 20.09
CA GLU A 80 -25.70 0.70 20.55
C GLU A 80 -26.18 -0.67 20.05
N HIS A 81 -25.74 -1.08 18.86
CA HIS A 81 -26.23 -2.28 18.18
C HIS A 81 -25.18 -3.38 18.00
N GLY A 82 -23.95 -3.18 18.49
CA GLY A 82 -22.84 -4.14 18.31
C GLY A 82 -22.44 -4.33 16.85
N ILE A 83 -22.50 -3.29 16.01
CA ILE A 83 -22.21 -3.38 14.57
C ILE A 83 -20.72 -3.15 14.31
N PRO A 84 -19.95 -4.15 13.83
CA PRO A 84 -18.56 -3.96 13.45
C PRO A 84 -18.46 -3.21 12.11
N VAL A 85 -17.58 -2.21 12.06
CA VAL A 85 -17.38 -1.32 10.92
C VAL A 85 -15.96 -1.42 10.36
N TRP A 86 -15.83 -1.66 9.05
CA TRP A 86 -14.57 -1.64 8.32
C TRP A 86 -14.40 -0.31 7.58
N THR A 87 -13.45 0.50 8.00
CA THR A 87 -13.25 1.82 7.41
C THR A 87 -12.34 1.74 6.19
N ILE A 88 -12.74 2.42 5.11
CA ILE A 88 -11.91 2.69 3.95
C ILE A 88 -11.91 4.17 3.62
N SER A 89 -10.80 4.63 3.04
CA SER A 89 -10.70 5.98 2.45
C SER A 89 -11.09 5.90 0.98
N THR A 90 -10.12 5.71 0.06
CA THR A 90 -10.39 5.56 -1.38
C THR A 90 -10.66 4.11 -1.81
N GLY A 91 -10.38 3.13 -0.94
CA GLY A 91 -10.67 1.70 -1.17
C GLY A 91 -9.83 1.04 -2.27
N ARG A 92 -8.66 1.60 -2.60
CA ARG A 92 -7.77 1.11 -3.67
C ARG A 92 -6.62 0.23 -3.14
N ASN A 93 -6.90 -0.62 -2.16
CA ASN A 93 -5.88 -1.44 -1.51
C ASN A 93 -5.61 -2.77 -2.24
N PHE A 94 -5.37 -2.69 -3.56
CA PHE A 94 -5.22 -3.85 -4.43
C PHE A 94 -4.05 -4.75 -3.99
N GLY A 95 -4.25 -6.07 -4.08
CA GLY A 95 -3.33 -7.08 -3.54
C GLY A 95 -3.31 -7.19 -2.00
N TYR A 96 -4.00 -6.30 -1.28
CA TYR A 96 -4.12 -6.29 0.19
C TYR A 96 -5.56 -6.42 0.72
N GLY A 97 -6.54 -6.71 -0.14
CA GLY A 97 -7.96 -6.84 0.23
C GLY A 97 -8.89 -5.81 -0.43
N SER A 98 -8.33 -4.88 -1.20
CA SER A 98 -9.07 -3.88 -1.98
C SER A 98 -9.95 -2.98 -1.10
N ALA A 99 -11.28 -3.09 -1.19
CA ALA A 99 -12.24 -2.35 -0.37
C ALA A 99 -13.03 -3.28 0.57
N ALA A 100 -12.83 -4.59 0.47
CA ALA A 100 -13.60 -5.57 1.21
C ALA A 100 -13.18 -5.58 2.70
N PRO A 101 -14.11 -5.88 3.62
CA PRO A 101 -13.81 -5.95 5.04
C PRO A 101 -12.85 -7.07 5.43
N GLY A 102 -12.19 -6.89 6.57
CA GLY A 102 -11.30 -7.91 7.14
C GLY A 102 -12.03 -9.21 7.51
N GLN A 103 -13.32 -9.11 7.86
CA GLN A 103 -14.17 -10.26 8.17
C GLN A 103 -15.52 -10.13 7.44
N ARG A 104 -16.07 -11.27 7.00
CA ARG A 104 -17.43 -11.37 6.44
C ARG A 104 -18.47 -10.69 7.34
N GLY A 105 -19.37 -9.94 6.71
CA GLY A 105 -20.54 -9.34 7.35
C GLY A 105 -20.29 -7.99 8.02
N GLN A 106 -19.07 -7.49 8.08
CA GLN A 106 -18.83 -6.12 8.58
C GLN A 106 -19.51 -5.08 7.68
N VAL A 107 -19.93 -3.96 8.27
CA VAL A 107 -20.42 -2.79 7.51
C VAL A 107 -19.21 -1.99 7.04
N ILE A 108 -19.14 -1.62 5.78
CA ILE A 108 -18.08 -0.73 5.30
C ILE A 108 -18.43 0.72 5.63
N LEU A 109 -17.54 1.44 6.29
CA LEU A 109 -17.59 2.91 6.36
C LEU A 109 -16.68 3.47 5.27
N ASP A 110 -17.31 3.95 4.20
CA ASP A 110 -16.64 4.50 3.02
C ASP A 110 -16.53 6.02 3.15
N LEU A 111 -15.31 6.51 3.36
CA LEU A 111 -15.01 7.93 3.54
C LEU A 111 -14.62 8.63 2.24
N LYS A 112 -14.82 8.00 1.06
CA LYS A 112 -14.44 8.60 -0.22
C LYS A 112 -15.12 9.95 -0.52
N LYS A 113 -16.28 10.21 0.08
CA LYS A 113 -17.01 11.48 -0.12
C LYS A 113 -16.54 12.58 0.83
N MET A 114 -15.74 12.26 1.84
CA MET A 114 -15.05 13.22 2.69
C MET A 114 -13.71 13.55 2.03
N ASN A 115 -13.75 14.34 0.94
CA ASN A 115 -12.65 14.47 -0.03
C ASN A 115 -12.12 15.89 -0.22
N ARG A 116 -12.18 16.74 0.81
CA ARG A 116 -11.64 18.10 0.71
C ARG A 116 -10.13 18.12 0.92
N ILE A 117 -9.44 18.86 0.05
CA ILE A 117 -8.11 19.38 0.33
C ILE A 117 -8.34 20.59 1.25
N LEU A 118 -7.98 20.45 2.53
CA LEU A 118 -8.31 21.46 3.55
C LEU A 118 -7.32 22.61 3.53
N HIS A 119 -6.04 22.30 3.34
CA HIS A 119 -4.98 23.29 3.23
C HIS A 119 -3.77 22.71 2.49
N VAL A 120 -3.10 23.53 1.70
CA VAL A 120 -1.75 23.28 1.16
C VAL A 120 -0.94 24.54 1.38
N ASP A 121 0.17 24.40 2.10
CA ASP A 121 1.08 25.50 2.40
C ASP A 121 2.31 25.38 1.48
N PRO A 122 2.48 26.28 0.48
CA PRO A 122 3.62 26.26 -0.42
C PRO A 122 4.92 26.79 0.22
N GLU A 123 4.84 27.50 1.34
CA GLU A 123 6.01 28.05 2.03
C GLU A 123 6.57 27.04 3.03
N LEU A 124 5.71 26.47 3.88
CA LEU A 124 6.07 25.41 4.82
C LEU A 124 6.09 24.01 4.19
N CYS A 125 5.62 23.89 2.95
CA CYS A 125 5.62 22.66 2.17
C CYS A 125 4.82 21.54 2.85
N THR A 126 3.57 21.82 3.22
CA THR A 126 2.69 20.87 3.90
C THR A 126 1.32 20.78 3.25
N ALA A 127 0.60 19.68 3.49
CA ALA A 127 -0.80 19.53 3.13
C ALA A 127 -1.61 18.99 4.31
N LEU A 128 -2.88 19.35 4.37
CA LEU A 128 -3.90 18.80 5.26
C LEU A 128 -5.10 18.37 4.42
N VAL A 129 -5.48 17.10 4.50
CA VAL A 129 -6.52 16.51 3.65
C VAL A 129 -7.50 15.66 4.43
N GLU A 130 -8.68 15.48 3.84
CA GLU A 130 -9.66 14.47 4.25
C GLU A 130 -9.42 13.10 3.55
N PRO A 131 -10.03 12.00 4.03
CA PRO A 131 -9.73 10.63 3.56
C PRO A 131 -9.96 10.39 2.07
N GLY A 132 -10.99 11.00 1.50
CA GLY A 132 -11.39 10.81 0.12
C GLY A 132 -10.51 11.52 -0.91
N VAL A 133 -9.56 12.36 -0.48
CA VAL A 133 -8.63 13.02 -1.41
C VAL A 133 -7.77 11.96 -2.10
N THR A 134 -7.74 12.00 -3.43
CA THR A 134 -6.88 11.14 -4.23
C THR A 134 -5.55 11.82 -4.56
N TYR A 135 -4.55 11.04 -4.95
CA TYR A 135 -3.29 11.59 -5.45
C TYR A 135 -3.50 12.37 -6.76
N GLY A 136 -4.39 11.92 -7.65
CA GLY A 136 -4.78 12.69 -8.84
C GLY A 136 -5.38 14.05 -8.48
N GLN A 137 -6.35 14.09 -7.56
CA GLN A 137 -6.98 15.33 -7.10
C GLN A 137 -5.96 16.32 -6.50
N LEU A 138 -5.03 15.82 -5.68
CA LEU A 138 -3.99 16.65 -5.08
C LEU A 138 -2.94 17.10 -6.11
N TYR A 139 -2.61 16.26 -7.09
CA TYR A 139 -1.71 16.61 -8.18
C TYR A 139 -2.32 17.72 -9.04
N ASP A 140 -3.57 17.57 -9.46
CA ASP A 140 -4.30 18.56 -10.25
C ASP A 140 -4.36 19.90 -9.50
N TYR A 141 -4.70 19.88 -8.20
CA TYR A 141 -4.69 21.08 -7.36
C TYR A 141 -3.32 21.78 -7.33
N ILE A 142 -2.22 21.03 -7.19
CA ILE A 142 -0.86 21.59 -7.19
C ILE A 142 -0.51 22.20 -8.56
N GLN A 143 -0.85 21.53 -9.66
CA GLN A 143 -0.57 22.02 -11.01
C GLN A 143 -1.40 23.26 -11.37
N GLU A 144 -2.72 23.22 -11.12
CA GLU A 144 -3.66 24.30 -11.41
C GLU A 144 -3.35 25.58 -10.64
N ASN A 145 -2.81 25.46 -9.43
CA ASN A 145 -2.41 26.61 -8.60
C ASN A 145 -0.92 26.95 -8.73
N ASN A 146 -0.19 26.30 -9.64
CA ASN A 146 1.24 26.49 -9.88
C ASN A 146 2.10 26.42 -8.60
N LEU A 147 1.74 25.55 -7.65
CA LEU A 147 2.44 25.46 -6.38
C LEU A 147 3.83 24.82 -6.59
N PRO A 148 4.89 25.34 -5.96
CA PRO A 148 6.27 24.85 -6.14
C PRO A 148 6.52 23.57 -5.32
N LEU A 149 5.59 22.60 -5.36
CA LEU A 149 5.62 21.37 -4.59
C LEU A 149 5.47 20.16 -5.51
N MET A 150 5.92 19.00 -5.02
CA MET A 150 5.70 17.70 -5.67
C MET A 150 5.20 16.65 -4.66
N LEU A 151 4.50 15.64 -5.18
CA LEU A 151 3.94 14.55 -4.39
C LEU A 151 4.93 13.40 -4.22
N SER A 152 4.69 12.56 -3.23
CA SER A 152 5.07 11.16 -3.25
C SER A 152 3.82 10.31 -3.47
N PHE A 153 3.89 9.34 -4.37
CA PHE A 153 2.74 8.57 -4.83
C PHE A 153 3.05 7.08 -4.83
N SER A 154 2.07 6.27 -4.40
CA SER A 154 2.12 4.81 -4.53
C SER A 154 1.43 4.34 -5.79
N ALA A 155 2.15 3.60 -6.62
CA ALA A 155 1.58 2.82 -7.68
C ALA A 155 0.68 1.69 -7.12
N PRO A 156 -0.22 1.10 -7.93
CA PRO A 156 -0.43 1.35 -9.35
C PRO A 156 -1.48 2.43 -9.67
N SER A 157 -2.09 3.11 -8.69
CA SER A 157 -3.39 3.77 -8.91
C SER A 157 -3.46 5.26 -8.57
N ALA A 158 -3.55 6.13 -9.57
CA ALA A 158 -3.77 7.58 -9.40
C ALA A 158 -5.05 7.92 -8.60
N ILE A 159 -6.01 7.00 -8.55
CA ILE A 159 -7.25 7.12 -7.76
C ILE A 159 -7.11 6.58 -6.33
N ALA A 160 -5.93 6.10 -5.93
CA ALA A 160 -5.59 5.94 -4.52
C ALA A 160 -5.41 7.32 -3.87
N GLY A 161 -5.30 7.37 -2.54
CA GLY A 161 -5.15 8.62 -1.80
C GLY A 161 -4.08 8.52 -0.71
N PRO A 162 -3.47 9.66 -0.31
CA PRO A 162 -2.42 9.70 0.70
C PRO A 162 -2.89 9.13 2.05
N LEU A 163 -4.08 9.50 2.52
CA LEU A 163 -4.56 9.09 3.84
C LEU A 163 -4.71 7.58 3.95
N GLY A 164 -5.47 6.95 3.05
CA GLY A 164 -5.67 5.50 3.08
C GLY A 164 -4.35 4.71 2.91
N ASN A 165 -3.42 5.24 2.11
CA ASN A 165 -2.11 4.63 1.91
C ASN A 165 -1.23 4.73 3.18
N THR A 166 -1.12 5.92 3.77
CA THR A 166 -0.35 6.15 5.00
C THR A 166 -0.93 5.40 6.20
N MET A 167 -2.26 5.27 6.29
CA MET A 167 -2.91 4.47 7.34
C MET A 167 -2.54 3.00 7.28
N ASP A 168 -2.06 2.50 6.14
CA ASP A 168 -1.54 1.14 5.99
C ASP A 168 0.00 1.15 5.77
N ARG A 169 0.65 2.29 6.05
CA ARG A 169 2.09 2.56 5.95
C ARG A 169 2.70 2.29 4.57
N GLY A 170 1.98 2.63 3.50
CA GLY A 170 2.46 2.48 2.14
C GLY A 170 3.63 3.40 1.79
N VAL A 171 4.23 3.13 0.62
CA VAL A 171 5.48 3.76 0.16
C VAL A 171 5.33 4.36 -1.24
N GLY A 172 6.23 5.27 -1.59
CA GLY A 172 6.40 5.87 -2.91
C GLY A 172 7.88 5.96 -3.28
N TYR A 173 8.17 6.68 -4.36
CA TYR A 173 9.45 6.54 -5.09
C TYR A 173 10.31 7.81 -5.14
N THR A 174 9.89 8.85 -4.41
CA THR A 174 10.62 10.12 -4.27
C THR A 174 11.47 10.11 -2.99
N PRO A 175 12.23 11.17 -2.67
CA PRO A 175 12.84 11.32 -1.33
C PRO A 175 11.83 11.30 -0.17
N TYR A 176 10.55 11.60 -0.46
CA TYR A 176 9.45 11.56 0.49
C TYR A 176 8.67 10.23 0.40
N GLY A 177 9.32 9.19 -0.15
CA GLY A 177 8.74 7.88 -0.43
C GLY A 177 8.29 7.10 0.80
N GLU A 178 8.80 7.40 1.99
CA GLU A 178 8.31 6.77 3.23
C GLU A 178 7.15 7.59 3.80
N HIS A 179 5.91 7.27 3.40
CA HIS A 179 4.78 8.18 3.60
C HIS A 179 4.44 8.41 5.06
N PHE A 180 4.55 7.39 5.91
CA PHE A 180 4.32 7.56 7.35
C PHE A 180 5.43 8.36 8.04
N LEU A 181 6.68 8.27 7.54
CA LEU A 181 7.76 9.16 8.01
C LEU A 181 7.42 10.62 7.73
N MET A 182 6.80 10.93 6.59
CA MET A 182 6.43 12.30 6.17
C MET A 182 5.07 12.78 6.68
N GLN A 183 4.29 11.94 7.36
CA GLN A 183 3.00 12.34 7.97
C GLN A 183 3.22 13.32 9.13
N CYS A 184 2.34 14.32 9.30
CA CYS A 184 2.40 15.27 10.41
C CYS A 184 1.00 15.77 10.80
N GLY A 185 0.51 15.28 11.94
CA GLY A 185 -0.83 15.57 12.44
C GLY A 185 -1.92 14.65 11.86
N MET A 186 -2.82 14.18 12.74
CA MET A 186 -3.91 13.28 12.41
C MET A 186 -5.13 13.59 13.28
N GLU A 187 -6.33 13.63 12.69
CA GLU A 187 -7.62 13.68 13.40
C GLU A 187 -8.27 12.30 13.34
N VAL A 188 -8.65 11.75 14.48
CA VAL A 188 -9.31 10.45 14.57
C VAL A 188 -10.59 10.56 15.40
N VAL A 189 -11.65 9.88 14.96
CA VAL A 189 -12.82 9.60 15.78
C VAL A 189 -12.59 8.28 16.50
N LEU A 190 -12.60 8.31 17.83
CA LEU A 190 -12.46 7.12 18.67
C LEU A 190 -13.78 6.34 18.75
N ALA A 191 -13.74 5.09 19.23
CA ALA A 191 -14.94 4.26 19.29
C ALA A 191 -16.04 4.86 20.19
N ASN A 192 -15.66 5.61 21.22
CA ASN A 192 -16.61 6.34 22.09
C ASN A 192 -17.19 7.62 21.45
N GLY A 193 -16.73 7.99 20.25
CA GLY A 193 -17.15 9.19 19.53
C GLY A 193 -16.29 10.44 19.79
N ASP A 194 -15.29 10.39 20.67
CA ASP A 194 -14.40 11.53 20.90
C ASP A 194 -13.55 11.82 19.65
N ILE A 195 -13.29 13.11 19.40
CA ILE A 195 -12.37 13.56 18.35
C ILE A 195 -11.01 13.80 18.99
N TYR A 196 -10.03 13.00 18.61
CA TYR A 196 -8.65 13.16 19.06
C TYR A 196 -7.78 13.69 17.92
N ARG A 197 -6.99 14.74 18.21
CA ARG A 197 -5.98 15.29 17.30
C ARG A 197 -4.58 15.04 17.86
N THR A 198 -3.71 14.41 17.06
CA THR A 198 -2.33 14.12 17.45
C THR A 198 -1.43 15.37 17.41
N GLY A 199 -0.23 15.27 17.97
CA GLY A 199 0.80 16.30 17.88
C GLY A 199 0.35 17.64 18.46
N MET A 200 0.53 18.73 17.71
CA MET A 200 0.12 20.07 18.12
C MET A 200 -1.39 20.34 18.01
N GLY A 201 -2.16 19.50 17.31
CA GLY A 201 -3.56 19.78 16.95
C GLY A 201 -4.55 19.76 18.10
N GLY A 202 -4.11 19.34 19.31
CA GLY A 202 -4.89 19.47 20.55
C GLY A 202 -4.79 20.85 21.20
N VAL A 203 -3.86 21.71 20.77
CA VAL A 203 -3.68 23.06 21.32
C VAL A 203 -4.70 24.01 20.68
N LYS A 204 -5.42 24.77 21.49
CA LYS A 204 -6.41 25.74 20.97
C LYS A 204 -5.71 26.86 20.20
N GLY A 205 -6.08 27.03 18.93
CA GLY A 205 -5.52 28.07 18.06
C GLY A 205 -4.12 27.75 17.56
N ASP A 206 -3.73 26.48 17.53
CA ASP A 206 -2.45 26.07 16.98
C ASP A 206 -2.31 26.45 15.49
N ASN A 207 -1.07 26.62 15.07
CA ASN A 207 -0.67 26.80 13.68
C ASN A 207 0.49 25.86 13.30
N ALA A 208 0.70 24.82 14.11
CA ALA A 208 1.88 23.97 14.05
C ALA A 208 1.55 22.48 13.91
N TRP A 209 0.28 22.12 13.71
CA TRP A 209 -0.15 20.73 13.56
C TRP A 209 0.55 19.99 12.42
N GLN A 210 0.69 20.63 11.26
CA GLN A 210 1.42 20.10 10.11
C GLN A 210 2.93 20.41 10.15
N VAL A 211 3.42 21.07 11.19
CA VAL A 211 4.81 21.52 11.30
C VAL A 211 5.64 20.62 12.22
N PHE A 212 5.10 20.27 13.39
CA PHE A 212 5.83 19.49 14.40
C PHE A 212 5.07 18.21 14.79
N LYS A 213 5.64 17.06 14.42
CA LYS A 213 5.00 15.74 14.53
C LYS A 213 4.58 15.38 15.96
N TRP A 214 5.45 15.63 16.93
CA TRP A 214 5.38 14.94 18.22
C TRP A 214 4.39 15.56 19.19
N GLY A 215 4.30 16.89 19.24
CA GLY A 215 3.58 17.58 20.30
C GLY A 215 4.22 17.38 21.67
N TYR A 216 3.41 17.14 22.70
CA TYR A 216 3.84 16.92 24.08
C TYR A 216 3.28 15.59 24.62
N GLY A 217 4.09 14.85 25.39
CA GLY A 217 3.70 13.56 25.95
C GLY A 217 3.79 12.42 24.91
N PRO A 218 2.94 11.38 25.00
CA PRO A 218 2.97 10.29 24.04
C PRO A 218 2.48 10.75 22.66
N THR A 219 3.27 10.48 21.62
CA THR A 219 2.89 10.69 20.22
C THR A 219 2.22 9.42 19.69
N LEU A 220 0.96 9.54 19.24
CA LEU A 220 0.08 8.39 19.03
C LEU A 220 -0.22 8.10 17.55
N ASP A 221 0.28 8.89 16.61
CA ASP A 221 0.02 8.72 15.17
C ASP A 221 0.28 7.27 14.71
N GLY A 222 1.42 6.70 15.14
CA GLY A 222 1.81 5.33 14.79
C GLY A 222 0.90 4.25 15.37
N MET A 223 0.24 4.54 16.50
CA MET A 223 -0.71 3.63 17.15
C MET A 223 -1.94 3.42 16.27
N PHE A 224 -2.36 4.42 15.48
CA PHE A 224 -3.54 4.32 14.61
C PHE A 224 -3.24 3.68 13.25
N THR A 225 -1.99 3.70 12.77
CA THR A 225 -1.61 3.08 11.50
C THR A 225 -1.56 1.54 11.59
N GLN A 226 -2.09 0.86 10.57
CA GLN A 226 -2.29 -0.59 10.52
C GLN A 226 -2.99 -1.14 11.78
N ALA A 227 -3.90 -0.37 12.37
CA ALA A 227 -4.61 -0.73 13.59
C ALA A 227 -6.11 -0.40 13.45
N ASN A 228 -6.87 -0.67 14.50
CA ASN A 228 -8.31 -0.46 14.57
C ASN A 228 -8.73 0.25 15.88
N TYR A 229 -7.95 1.23 16.30
CA TYR A 229 -8.19 1.99 17.54
C TYR A 229 -8.95 3.32 17.32
N GLY A 230 -9.19 3.71 16.06
CA GLY A 230 -9.90 4.93 15.70
C GLY A 230 -10.10 5.04 14.19
N ILE A 231 -10.92 6.00 13.78
CA ILE A 231 -11.26 6.30 12.38
C ILE A 231 -10.61 7.63 12.00
N CYS A 232 -9.57 7.58 11.15
CA CYS A 232 -8.88 8.78 10.69
C CYS A 232 -9.78 9.60 9.73
N THR A 233 -10.02 10.86 10.09
CA THR A 233 -10.91 11.80 9.38
C THR A 233 -10.17 13.01 8.81
N LYS A 234 -8.94 13.28 9.24
CA LYS A 234 -8.02 14.24 8.62
C LYS A 234 -6.59 13.77 8.82
N MET A 235 -5.72 14.03 7.86
CA MET A 235 -4.30 13.75 7.99
C MET A 235 -3.49 14.85 7.32
N GLY A 236 -2.48 15.34 8.03
CA GLY A 236 -1.47 16.21 7.48
C GLY A 236 -0.21 15.45 7.08
N PHE A 237 0.55 15.97 6.14
CA PHE A 237 1.84 15.43 5.71
C PHE A 237 2.67 16.49 5.01
N TRP A 238 3.99 16.28 5.00
CA TRP A 238 4.91 17.15 4.30
C TRP A 238 4.97 16.83 2.81
N LEU A 239 5.15 17.87 2.02
CA LEU A 239 5.34 17.84 0.58
C LEU A 239 6.79 18.24 0.28
N MET A 240 7.37 17.64 -0.74
CA MET A 240 8.71 18.01 -1.16
C MET A 240 8.64 19.29 -2.00
N PRO A 241 9.48 20.31 -1.74
CA PRO A 241 9.65 21.42 -2.67
C PRO A 241 10.07 20.92 -4.05
N LYS A 242 9.47 21.44 -5.11
CA LYS A 242 9.82 21.08 -6.48
C LYS A 242 11.27 21.49 -6.76
N PRO A 243 12.18 20.54 -7.05
CA PRO A 243 13.58 20.88 -7.26
C PRO A 243 13.77 21.57 -8.62
N PRO A 244 14.79 22.45 -8.76
CA PRO A 244 15.13 23.06 -10.05
C PRO A 244 15.47 22.02 -11.13
N VAL A 245 16.17 20.95 -10.75
CA VAL A 245 16.59 19.87 -11.64
C VAL A 245 16.13 18.52 -11.08
N PHE A 246 15.60 17.68 -11.96
CA PHE A 246 15.28 16.28 -11.73
C PHE A 246 15.97 15.44 -12.81
N LYS A 247 16.78 14.46 -12.41
CA LYS A 247 17.53 13.58 -13.31
C LYS A 247 17.25 12.11 -12.98
N PRO A 248 16.23 11.48 -13.58
CA PRO A 248 16.01 10.05 -13.47
C PRO A 248 17.03 9.28 -14.31
N PHE A 249 17.37 8.08 -13.86
CA PHE A 249 18.25 7.16 -14.58
C PHE A 249 17.94 5.71 -14.22
N GLU A 250 18.35 4.81 -15.09
CA GLU A 250 18.27 3.37 -14.90
C GLU A 250 19.67 2.74 -14.97
N ILE A 251 19.88 1.63 -14.25
CA ILE A 251 21.05 0.78 -14.40
C ILE A 251 20.60 -0.67 -14.58
N LYS A 252 20.94 -1.27 -15.74
CA LYS A 252 20.58 -2.65 -16.09
C LYS A 252 21.71 -3.62 -15.77
N PHE A 253 21.40 -4.69 -15.06
CA PHE A 253 22.34 -5.77 -14.70
C PHE A 253 21.88 -7.09 -15.32
N GLU A 254 22.78 -7.84 -15.93
CA GLU A 254 22.44 -8.97 -16.81
C GLU A 254 22.11 -10.27 -16.05
N ASN A 255 22.66 -10.44 -14.85
CA ASN A 255 22.59 -11.70 -14.10
C ASN A 255 21.78 -11.56 -12.82
N GLU A 256 21.01 -12.61 -12.52
CA GLU A 256 20.21 -12.69 -11.28
C GLU A 256 21.11 -12.65 -10.03
N SER A 257 22.31 -13.24 -10.11
CA SER A 257 23.31 -13.22 -9.04
C SER A 257 23.92 -11.84 -8.77
N ASP A 258 23.71 -10.85 -9.64
CA ASP A 258 24.28 -9.51 -9.43
C ASP A 258 23.58 -8.77 -8.28
N ILE A 259 22.41 -9.25 -7.79
CA ILE A 259 21.64 -8.60 -6.71
C ILE A 259 22.48 -8.28 -5.47
N ALA A 260 23.40 -9.18 -5.09
CA ALA A 260 24.24 -8.95 -3.92
C ALA A 260 25.11 -7.70 -4.11
N GLU A 261 25.85 -7.65 -5.20
CA GLU A 261 26.73 -6.53 -5.56
C GLU A 261 25.96 -5.23 -5.83
N ILE A 262 24.77 -5.30 -6.46
CA ILE A 262 23.90 -4.14 -6.68
C ILE A 262 23.54 -3.48 -5.35
N VAL A 263 23.13 -4.28 -4.36
CA VAL A 263 22.73 -3.76 -3.04
C VAL A 263 23.92 -3.18 -2.28
N GLU A 264 25.09 -3.82 -2.35
CA GLU A 264 26.32 -3.29 -1.76
C GLU A 264 26.74 -1.95 -2.39
N PHE A 265 26.52 -1.79 -3.71
CA PHE A 265 26.75 -0.55 -4.45
C PHE A 265 25.75 0.56 -4.08
N ILE A 266 24.45 0.25 -4.03
CA ILE A 266 23.39 1.24 -3.78
C ILE A 266 23.37 1.70 -2.32
N ARG A 267 23.58 0.78 -1.35
CA ARG A 267 23.44 1.09 0.08
C ARG A 267 24.23 2.32 0.54
N PRO A 268 25.56 2.46 0.31
CA PRO A 268 26.30 3.64 0.76
C PRO A 268 25.80 4.93 0.10
N LEU A 269 25.38 4.88 -1.17
CA LEU A 269 24.83 6.04 -1.90
C LEU A 269 23.48 6.49 -1.32
N ARG A 270 22.65 5.54 -0.88
CA ARG A 270 21.39 5.79 -0.17
C ARG A 270 21.61 6.35 1.23
N ILE A 271 22.46 5.71 2.03
CA ILE A 271 22.76 6.16 3.40
C ILE A 271 23.35 7.58 3.39
N ALA A 272 24.24 7.88 2.46
CA ALA A 272 24.87 9.19 2.31
C ALA A 272 23.96 10.25 1.65
N GLN A 273 22.73 9.89 1.26
CA GLN A 273 21.80 10.76 0.52
C GLN A 273 22.34 11.29 -0.82
N VAL A 274 23.34 10.61 -1.41
CA VAL A 274 23.80 10.89 -2.78
C VAL A 274 22.69 10.55 -3.78
N ILE A 275 22.02 9.41 -3.55
CA ILE A 275 20.76 9.07 -4.19
C ILE A 275 19.67 9.19 -3.12
N PRO A 276 18.86 10.26 -3.10
CA PRO A 276 17.97 10.54 -1.98
C PRO A 276 16.63 9.81 -2.05
N ASN A 277 16.14 9.44 -3.24
CA ASN A 277 14.83 8.81 -3.39
C ASN A 277 14.81 7.33 -3.00
N SER A 278 13.61 6.81 -2.71
CA SER A 278 13.38 5.37 -2.59
C SER A 278 13.64 4.69 -3.93
N VAL A 279 14.85 4.15 -4.08
CA VAL A 279 15.32 3.43 -5.28
C VAL A 279 14.52 2.14 -5.45
N VAL A 280 14.33 1.71 -6.69
CA VAL A 280 13.75 0.42 -7.01
C VAL A 280 14.79 -0.46 -7.68
N ILE A 281 14.87 -1.73 -7.28
CA ILE A 281 15.61 -2.79 -7.97
C ILE A 281 14.59 -3.83 -8.42
N ALA A 282 14.15 -3.76 -9.67
CA ALA A 282 13.06 -4.60 -10.19
C ALA A 282 13.59 -5.80 -10.98
N GLY A 283 12.99 -6.97 -10.73
CA GLY A 283 13.29 -8.20 -11.45
C GLY A 283 12.70 -8.21 -12.86
N VAL A 284 13.23 -9.08 -13.73
CA VAL A 284 12.82 -9.19 -15.15
C VAL A 284 11.31 -9.27 -15.37
N LEU A 285 10.57 -10.06 -14.57
CA LEU A 285 9.14 -10.25 -14.78
C LEU A 285 8.30 -9.06 -14.32
N TRP A 286 8.77 -8.30 -13.33
CA TRP A 286 8.14 -7.04 -12.96
C TRP A 286 8.22 -6.06 -14.13
N GLU A 287 9.43 -5.90 -14.68
CA GLU A 287 9.71 -5.00 -15.79
C GLU A 287 8.99 -5.43 -17.08
N ALA A 288 9.00 -6.73 -17.39
CA ALA A 288 8.27 -7.25 -18.56
C ALA A 288 6.77 -6.92 -18.48
N SER A 289 6.16 -7.13 -17.31
CA SER A 289 4.73 -6.89 -17.10
C SER A 289 4.38 -5.40 -17.22
N THR A 290 5.23 -4.52 -16.70
CA THR A 290 5.07 -3.06 -16.84
C THR A 290 5.40 -2.55 -18.25
N CYS A 291 6.02 -3.38 -19.09
CA CYS A 291 6.12 -3.22 -20.54
C CYS A 291 4.93 -3.83 -21.32
N ASN A 292 3.80 -4.08 -20.66
CA ASN A 292 2.60 -4.71 -21.24
C ASN A 292 2.86 -6.11 -21.83
N THR A 293 3.87 -6.82 -21.32
CA THR A 293 4.15 -8.19 -21.74
C THR A 293 3.34 -9.16 -20.89
N ARG A 294 2.76 -10.18 -21.53
CA ARG A 294 2.03 -11.26 -20.85
C ARG A 294 2.83 -12.56 -20.90
N ARG A 295 2.59 -13.45 -19.96
CA ARG A 295 3.21 -14.79 -19.96
C ARG A 295 2.87 -15.54 -21.25
N SER A 296 1.62 -15.44 -21.68
CA SER A 296 1.07 -16.07 -22.89
C SER A 296 1.74 -15.61 -24.19
N ASP A 297 2.45 -14.49 -24.20
CA ASP A 297 3.20 -14.03 -25.36
C ASP A 297 4.44 -14.92 -25.62
N TYR A 298 4.90 -15.65 -24.60
CA TYR A 298 6.09 -16.51 -24.65
C TYR A 298 5.79 -17.98 -24.38
N THR A 299 4.82 -18.29 -23.50
CA THR A 299 4.46 -19.66 -23.16
C THR A 299 3.07 -19.80 -22.57
N THR A 300 2.40 -20.89 -22.93
CA THR A 300 1.15 -21.37 -22.32
C THR A 300 1.35 -22.64 -21.50
N GLU A 301 2.59 -23.13 -21.39
CA GLU A 301 2.91 -24.32 -20.61
C GLU A 301 2.55 -24.12 -19.13
N PRO A 302 2.10 -25.16 -18.41
CA PRO A 302 1.75 -25.04 -17.00
C PRO A 302 2.99 -24.74 -16.13
N GLY A 303 2.75 -24.23 -14.92
CA GLY A 303 3.78 -23.99 -13.92
C GLY A 303 4.49 -22.63 -14.03
N ALA A 304 5.65 -22.52 -13.37
CA ALA A 304 6.46 -21.31 -13.36
C ALA A 304 7.12 -21.09 -14.72
N THR A 305 7.41 -19.83 -15.05
CA THR A 305 8.06 -19.43 -16.29
C THR A 305 9.53 -19.88 -16.25
N PRO A 306 9.97 -20.75 -17.17
CA PRO A 306 11.35 -21.24 -17.20
C PRO A 306 12.39 -20.12 -17.36
N ASP A 307 13.56 -20.27 -16.73
CA ASP A 307 14.65 -19.28 -16.83
C ASP A 307 15.08 -19.00 -18.27
N ALA A 308 14.99 -20.00 -19.17
CA ALA A 308 15.26 -19.81 -20.60
C ALA A 308 14.32 -18.78 -21.25
N ILE A 309 13.06 -18.76 -20.85
CA ILE A 309 12.08 -17.75 -21.31
C ILE A 309 12.38 -16.41 -20.66
N LEU A 310 12.81 -16.36 -19.39
CA LEU A 310 13.25 -15.11 -18.78
C LEU A 310 14.43 -14.49 -19.55
N LYS A 311 15.42 -15.31 -19.95
CA LYS A 311 16.53 -14.87 -20.81
C LYS A 311 16.06 -14.38 -22.18
N GLN A 312 15.04 -15.03 -22.76
CA GLN A 312 14.46 -14.58 -24.02
C GLN A 312 13.75 -13.22 -23.86
N ILE A 313 12.97 -13.03 -22.79
CA ILE A 313 12.31 -11.76 -22.46
C ILE A 313 13.33 -10.63 -22.28
N GLN A 314 14.44 -10.88 -21.56
CA GLN A 314 15.53 -9.91 -21.41
C GLN A 314 16.03 -9.40 -22.77
N LYS A 315 16.26 -10.32 -23.70
CA LYS A 315 16.74 -10.00 -25.05
C LYS A 315 15.69 -9.21 -25.85
N ASP A 316 14.47 -9.72 -25.91
CA ASP A 316 13.41 -9.17 -26.76
C ASP A 316 12.93 -7.79 -26.29
N LYS A 317 12.99 -7.55 -24.98
CA LYS A 317 12.55 -6.28 -24.34
C LYS A 317 13.71 -5.38 -23.94
N ASN A 318 14.96 -5.79 -24.19
CA ASN A 318 16.17 -5.06 -23.78
C ASN A 318 16.17 -4.74 -22.28
N LEU A 319 15.90 -5.75 -21.45
CA LEU A 319 15.82 -5.66 -19.98
C LEU A 319 16.99 -6.40 -19.33
N GLY A 320 17.46 -5.89 -18.19
CA GLY A 320 18.33 -6.64 -17.29
C GLY A 320 17.58 -7.71 -16.51
N ALA A 321 18.33 -8.57 -15.81
CA ALA A 321 17.79 -9.47 -14.77
C ALA A 321 17.32 -8.63 -13.59
N TRP A 322 18.08 -7.57 -13.31
CA TRP A 322 17.75 -6.51 -12.38
C TRP A 322 17.84 -5.16 -13.09
N ASN A 323 16.84 -4.32 -12.86
CA ASN A 323 16.72 -3.00 -13.45
C ASN A 323 16.56 -2.00 -12.30
N VAL A 324 17.60 -1.20 -12.09
CA VAL A 324 17.67 -0.27 -10.96
C VAL A 324 17.20 1.10 -11.40
N TYR A 325 16.14 1.63 -10.79
CA TYR A 325 15.63 2.98 -11.06
C TYR A 325 15.91 3.91 -9.89
N ALA A 326 16.56 5.02 -10.19
CA ALA A 326 16.96 6.03 -9.22
C ALA A 326 16.89 7.42 -9.86
N ALA A 327 16.94 8.46 -9.03
CA ALA A 327 16.97 9.82 -9.53
C ALA A 327 17.78 10.77 -8.63
N LEU A 328 18.25 11.85 -9.22
CA LEU A 328 18.91 12.97 -8.54
C LEU A 328 18.03 14.22 -8.61
N TYR A 329 18.11 15.05 -7.58
CA TYR A 329 17.25 16.21 -7.36
C TYR A 329 18.11 17.34 -6.78
N GLY A 330 17.89 18.57 -7.22
CA GLY A 330 18.57 19.75 -6.65
C GLY A 330 18.85 20.83 -7.68
N THR A 331 19.87 21.66 -7.43
CA THR A 331 20.44 22.53 -8.45
C THR A 331 21.24 21.70 -9.47
N GLN A 332 21.58 22.31 -10.60
CA GLN A 332 22.37 21.65 -11.63
C GLN A 332 23.73 21.16 -11.08
N GLU A 333 24.40 21.98 -10.26
CA GLU A 333 25.70 21.67 -9.69
C GLU A 333 25.63 20.48 -8.72
N GLN A 334 24.58 20.43 -7.89
CA GLN A 334 24.34 19.32 -6.98
C GLN A 334 24.10 18.02 -7.76
N VAL A 335 23.28 18.09 -8.81
CA VAL A 335 23.00 16.94 -9.68
C VAL A 335 24.27 16.47 -10.40
N ASP A 336 25.09 17.37 -10.93
CA ASP A 336 26.32 17.03 -11.64
C ASP A 336 27.36 16.37 -10.72
N VAL A 337 27.54 16.90 -9.51
CA VAL A 337 28.43 16.30 -8.50
C VAL A 337 27.95 14.91 -8.10
N ASN A 338 26.67 14.76 -7.76
CA ASN A 338 26.12 13.47 -7.37
C ASN A 338 26.14 12.48 -8.53
N TRP A 339 25.88 12.93 -9.76
CA TRP A 339 25.98 12.10 -10.95
C TRP A 339 27.40 11.57 -11.16
N LYS A 340 28.42 12.39 -10.96
CA LYS A 340 29.82 11.95 -11.01
C LYS A 340 30.13 10.90 -9.93
N ILE A 341 29.57 11.03 -8.73
CA ILE A 341 29.74 10.03 -7.65
C ILE A 341 29.08 8.70 -8.05
N VAL A 342 27.82 8.74 -8.50
CA VAL A 342 27.06 7.54 -8.91
C VAL A 342 27.77 6.81 -10.05
N THR A 343 28.12 7.53 -11.12
CA THR A 343 28.79 6.94 -12.29
C THR A 343 30.21 6.46 -11.97
N GLY A 344 30.94 7.17 -11.11
CA GLY A 344 32.25 6.73 -10.63
C GLY A 344 32.18 5.43 -9.82
N ALA A 345 31.21 5.33 -8.91
CA ALA A 345 30.98 4.11 -8.12
C ALA A 345 30.53 2.94 -9.01
N LEU A 346 29.67 3.16 -10.00
CA LEU A 346 29.27 2.12 -10.95
C LEU A 346 30.46 1.65 -11.81
N LYS A 347 31.30 2.58 -12.26
CA LYS A 347 32.52 2.25 -12.99
C LYS A 347 33.47 1.39 -12.15
N GLN A 348 33.58 1.65 -10.85
CA GLN A 348 34.37 0.83 -9.92
C GLN A 348 33.76 -0.56 -9.72
N LEU A 349 32.43 -0.67 -9.70
CA LEU A 349 31.73 -1.96 -9.66
C LEU A 349 32.02 -2.81 -10.90
N GLY A 350 32.22 -2.19 -12.06
CA GLY A 350 32.54 -2.88 -13.31
C GLY A 350 31.37 -3.68 -13.89
N LYS A 351 30.16 -3.48 -13.36
CA LYS A 351 28.90 -4.10 -13.79
C LYS A 351 27.82 -3.04 -13.91
N GLY A 352 26.80 -3.33 -14.71
CA GLY A 352 25.64 -2.44 -14.88
C GLY A 352 25.80 -1.49 -16.06
N LYS A 353 24.74 -1.39 -16.89
CA LYS A 353 24.66 -0.44 -18.01
C LYS A 353 23.71 0.69 -17.63
N ILE A 354 24.22 1.92 -17.65
CA ILE A 354 23.41 3.13 -17.44
C ILE A 354 22.49 3.33 -18.65
N VAL A 355 21.26 3.75 -18.37
CA VAL A 355 20.34 4.35 -19.33
C VAL A 355 19.88 5.70 -18.77
N THR A 356 20.12 6.78 -19.51
CA THR A 356 19.65 8.12 -19.12
C THR A 356 18.26 8.41 -19.66
N GLN A 357 17.62 9.48 -19.18
CA GLN A 357 16.33 9.92 -19.70
C GLN A 357 16.38 10.25 -21.21
N GLU A 358 17.48 10.84 -21.68
CA GLU A 358 17.68 11.17 -23.09
C GLU A 358 17.78 9.90 -23.96
N GLU A 359 18.44 8.86 -23.46
CA GLU A 359 18.56 7.57 -24.15
C GLU A 359 17.26 6.78 -24.12
N ALA A 360 16.53 6.81 -23.00
CA ALA A 360 15.26 6.10 -22.83
C ALA A 360 14.10 6.76 -23.59
N GLY A 361 14.11 8.10 -23.69
CA GLY A 361 13.01 8.87 -24.28
C GLY A 361 11.66 8.56 -23.61
N ASP A 362 10.67 8.25 -24.43
CA ASP A 362 9.30 7.92 -24.00
C ASP A 362 9.04 6.42 -23.77
N THR A 363 10.09 5.59 -23.76
CA THR A 363 9.93 4.13 -23.65
C THR A 363 9.49 3.70 -22.25
N GLN A 364 8.61 2.69 -22.20
CA GLN A 364 8.38 1.94 -20.97
C GLN A 364 9.45 0.86 -20.85
N PRO A 365 9.94 0.55 -19.63
CA PRO A 365 9.41 0.93 -18.32
C PRO A 365 9.94 2.28 -17.75
N PHE A 366 10.93 2.89 -18.39
CA PHE A 366 11.59 4.09 -17.89
C PHE A 366 10.63 5.27 -17.67
N LYS A 367 9.73 5.53 -18.61
CA LYS A 367 8.82 6.68 -18.57
C LYS A 367 7.94 6.69 -17.31
N TYR A 368 7.28 5.58 -16.98
CA TYR A 368 6.45 5.56 -15.78
C TYR A 368 7.28 5.61 -14.50
N ARG A 369 8.48 4.99 -14.47
CA ARG A 369 9.40 5.10 -13.32
C ARG A 369 9.86 6.54 -13.10
N ALA A 370 10.19 7.27 -14.15
CA ALA A 370 10.50 8.70 -14.06
C ALA A 370 9.31 9.51 -13.53
N GLN A 371 8.08 9.19 -13.94
CA GLN A 371 6.86 9.81 -13.39
C GLN A 371 6.67 9.49 -11.89
N LEU A 372 6.85 8.23 -11.48
CA LEU A 372 6.78 7.82 -10.07
C LEU A 372 7.82 8.55 -9.20
N MET A 373 9.07 8.64 -9.67
CA MET A 373 10.16 9.32 -8.97
C MET A 373 10.00 10.85 -8.95
N SER A 374 9.13 11.42 -9.77
CA SER A 374 8.80 12.86 -9.78
C SER A 374 7.40 13.19 -9.24
N GLY A 375 6.71 12.21 -8.65
CA GLY A 375 5.40 12.44 -8.03
C GLY A 375 4.27 12.68 -9.03
N VAL A 376 4.42 12.21 -10.28
CA VAL A 376 3.39 12.29 -11.33
C VAL A 376 2.55 11.00 -11.32
N PRO A 377 1.26 11.07 -10.95
CA PRO A 377 0.40 9.89 -10.91
C PRO A 377 0.24 9.26 -12.30
N ASN A 378 0.30 7.94 -12.36
CA ASN A 378 0.06 7.16 -13.57
C ASN A 378 -0.49 5.77 -13.21
N LEU A 379 -0.87 4.98 -14.22
CA LEU A 379 -1.49 3.66 -14.06
C LEU A 379 -0.70 2.53 -14.74
N GLN A 380 0.56 2.77 -15.15
CA GLN A 380 1.30 1.81 -15.98
C GLN A 380 1.48 0.45 -15.28
N GLU A 381 1.66 0.46 -13.96
CA GLU A 381 1.96 -0.74 -13.18
C GLU A 381 0.77 -1.70 -13.00
N PHE A 382 -0.45 -1.29 -13.41
CA PHE A 382 -1.57 -2.24 -13.60
C PHE A 382 -1.24 -3.35 -14.62
N GLY A 383 -0.20 -3.17 -15.45
CA GLY A 383 0.34 -4.20 -16.33
C GLY A 383 0.73 -5.50 -15.61
N LEU A 384 1.13 -5.43 -14.33
CA LEU A 384 1.41 -6.61 -13.49
C LEU A 384 0.23 -7.59 -13.47
N TYR A 385 -0.99 -7.07 -13.33
CA TYR A 385 -2.20 -7.90 -13.26
C TYR A 385 -2.56 -8.58 -14.58
N ASN A 386 -1.91 -8.19 -15.69
CA ASN A 386 -2.06 -8.83 -17.00
C ASN A 386 -1.03 -9.92 -17.28
N TRP A 387 0.02 -10.07 -16.44
CA TRP A 387 1.06 -11.07 -16.66
C TRP A 387 0.47 -12.47 -16.81
N ARG A 388 -0.33 -12.89 -15.81
CA ARG A 388 -1.15 -14.10 -15.83
C ARG A 388 -2.63 -13.82 -16.11
N GLY A 389 -3.12 -12.62 -15.77
CA GLY A 389 -4.54 -12.30 -15.87
C GLY A 389 -5.37 -12.92 -14.75
N GLY A 390 -6.67 -13.12 -14.98
CA GLY A 390 -7.57 -13.81 -14.03
C GLY A 390 -7.93 -13.05 -12.76
N GLY A 391 -7.23 -11.94 -12.45
CA GLY A 391 -7.53 -11.07 -11.31
C GLY A 391 -7.00 -11.57 -9.97
N GLY A 392 -6.06 -12.52 -9.95
CA GLY A 392 -5.36 -12.96 -8.74
C GLY A 392 -4.05 -12.20 -8.54
N SER A 393 -3.92 -11.53 -7.40
CA SER A 393 -2.71 -10.85 -6.95
C SER A 393 -2.73 -10.74 -5.43
N MET A 394 -1.62 -11.10 -4.79
CA MET A 394 -1.40 -10.92 -3.36
C MET A 394 0.03 -10.44 -3.14
N TRP A 395 0.18 -9.30 -2.46
CA TRP A 395 1.51 -8.78 -2.13
C TRP A 395 2.12 -9.52 -0.95
N PHE A 396 3.21 -10.23 -1.21
CA PHE A 396 4.09 -10.77 -0.18
C PHE A 396 5.29 -9.84 -0.03
N ALA A 397 5.36 -9.09 1.07
CA ALA A 397 6.31 -7.98 1.21
C ALA A 397 7.20 -8.10 2.46
N PRO A 398 8.12 -9.09 2.53
CA PRO A 398 9.09 -9.23 3.61
C PRO A 398 9.98 -7.99 3.72
N VAL A 399 10.33 -7.64 4.97
CA VAL A 399 11.38 -6.66 5.23
C VAL A 399 12.74 -7.36 5.13
N SER A 400 13.70 -6.71 4.48
CA SER A 400 15.10 -7.15 4.44
C SER A 400 16.03 -6.07 4.98
N GLN A 401 17.22 -6.45 5.41
CA GLN A 401 18.31 -5.48 5.50
C GLN A 401 18.70 -5.07 4.09
N ALA A 402 19.15 -3.83 3.90
CA ALA A 402 19.78 -3.38 2.66
C ALA A 402 21.19 -3.99 2.46
N ARG A 403 21.31 -5.31 2.61
CA ARG A 403 22.55 -6.09 2.48
C ARG A 403 22.41 -7.09 1.35
N GLY A 404 23.44 -7.18 0.51
CA GLY A 404 23.40 -8.01 -0.70
C GLY A 404 23.08 -9.47 -0.42
N SER A 405 23.75 -10.06 0.57
CA SER A 405 23.53 -11.45 0.97
C SER A 405 22.10 -11.73 1.45
N GLU A 406 21.45 -10.77 2.12
CA GLU A 406 20.08 -10.94 2.60
C GLU A 406 19.07 -10.83 1.45
N CYS A 407 19.30 -9.91 0.51
CA CYS A 407 18.44 -9.76 -0.66
C CYS A 407 18.54 -10.98 -1.58
N GLU A 408 19.75 -11.48 -1.84
CA GLU A 408 19.97 -12.72 -2.60
C GLU A 408 19.28 -13.92 -1.94
N LYS A 409 19.45 -14.09 -0.62
CA LYS A 409 18.82 -15.17 0.13
C LYS A 409 17.30 -15.10 0.09
N GLN A 410 16.71 -13.93 0.33
CA GLN A 410 15.25 -13.78 0.28
C GLN A 410 14.71 -14.02 -1.13
N GLN A 411 15.39 -13.55 -2.17
CA GLN A 411 14.99 -13.78 -3.54
C GLN A 411 15.00 -15.27 -3.88
N ALA A 412 16.07 -15.98 -3.53
CA ALA A 412 16.21 -17.42 -3.77
C ALA A 412 15.13 -18.23 -3.02
N LEU A 413 14.85 -17.88 -1.77
CA LEU A 413 13.78 -18.50 -0.97
C LEU A 413 12.41 -18.29 -1.62
N ALA A 414 12.07 -17.06 -1.98
CA ALA A 414 10.80 -16.75 -2.63
C ALA A 414 10.64 -17.48 -3.96
N LYS A 415 11.64 -17.39 -4.85
CA LYS A 415 11.62 -18.04 -6.17
C LYS A 415 11.45 -19.55 -6.03
N LYS A 416 12.12 -20.18 -5.07
CA LYS A 416 11.97 -21.63 -4.80
C LYS A 416 10.54 -21.99 -4.39
N VAL A 417 9.94 -21.26 -3.45
CA VAL A 417 8.56 -21.54 -2.99
C VAL A 417 7.55 -21.26 -4.10
N LEU A 418 7.66 -20.13 -4.79
CA LEU A 418 6.78 -19.78 -5.90
C LEU A 418 6.82 -20.84 -7.00
N ASN A 419 8.02 -21.24 -7.43
CA ASN A 419 8.18 -22.25 -8.48
C ASN A 419 7.65 -23.62 -8.05
N LYS A 420 7.80 -24.01 -6.78
CA LYS A 420 7.20 -25.23 -6.22
C LYS A 420 5.68 -25.26 -6.42
N HIS A 421 5.01 -24.11 -6.30
CA HIS A 421 3.57 -23.96 -6.51
C HIS A 421 3.20 -23.62 -7.95
N GLY A 422 4.15 -23.61 -8.88
CA GLY A 422 3.92 -23.30 -10.30
C GLY A 422 3.65 -21.82 -10.58
N LEU A 423 4.07 -20.93 -9.68
CA LEU A 423 3.94 -19.47 -9.80
C LEU A 423 5.30 -18.82 -10.02
N ASP A 424 5.30 -17.57 -10.46
CA ASP A 424 6.50 -16.84 -10.87
C ASP A 424 7.07 -15.97 -9.74
N TYR A 425 8.38 -15.80 -9.71
CA TYR A 425 9.01 -14.70 -8.97
C TYR A 425 8.84 -13.38 -9.73
N VAL A 426 7.88 -12.57 -9.30
CA VAL A 426 7.67 -11.20 -9.79
C VAL A 426 7.91 -10.25 -8.62
N GLY A 427 9.13 -9.73 -8.50
CA GLY A 427 9.51 -8.93 -7.34
C GLY A 427 10.35 -7.70 -7.66
N GLU A 428 10.28 -6.73 -6.75
CA GLU A 428 11.17 -5.59 -6.68
C GLU A 428 11.64 -5.34 -5.24
N PHE A 429 12.81 -4.75 -5.09
CA PHE A 429 13.25 -4.19 -3.81
C PHE A 429 13.07 -2.67 -3.84
N ILE A 430 12.28 -2.15 -2.91
CA ILE A 430 12.21 -0.70 -2.64
C ILE A 430 13.22 -0.38 -1.54
N VAL A 431 14.22 0.43 -1.90
CA VAL A 431 15.42 0.66 -1.10
C VAL A 431 15.22 1.85 -0.14
N GLY A 432 14.98 1.52 1.13
CA GLY A 432 15.03 2.46 2.24
C GLY A 432 16.46 2.93 2.51
N TRP A 433 16.68 3.56 3.66
CA TRP A 433 18.06 3.94 4.05
C TRP A 433 18.86 2.75 4.57
N ARG A 434 18.20 1.80 5.23
CA ARG A 434 18.84 0.65 5.90
C ARG A 434 18.10 -0.65 5.67
N ASP A 435 16.83 -0.55 5.34
CA ASP A 435 15.90 -1.62 5.04
C ASP A 435 15.65 -1.73 3.52
N MET A 436 15.02 -2.83 3.15
CA MET A 436 14.32 -3.00 1.88
C MET A 436 12.90 -3.44 2.18
N HIS A 437 11.94 -2.87 1.46
CA HIS A 437 10.68 -3.55 1.24
C HIS A 437 10.87 -4.45 0.02
N HIS A 438 11.01 -5.76 0.24
CA HIS A 438 11.12 -6.73 -0.85
C HIS A 438 9.71 -7.13 -1.26
N VAL A 439 9.16 -6.40 -2.22
CA VAL A 439 7.77 -6.55 -2.66
C VAL A 439 7.71 -7.63 -3.74
N ILE A 440 6.96 -8.70 -3.47
CA ILE A 440 6.73 -9.80 -4.40
C ILE A 440 5.24 -9.87 -4.71
N ASP A 441 4.89 -9.77 -5.99
CA ASP A 441 3.51 -9.95 -6.46
C ASP A 441 3.25 -11.44 -6.71
N VAL A 442 2.45 -12.07 -5.84
CA VAL A 442 1.97 -13.43 -6.05
C VAL A 442 0.82 -13.39 -7.04
N LEU A 443 1.16 -13.41 -8.33
CA LEU A 443 0.23 -13.36 -9.46
C LEU A 443 -0.27 -14.76 -9.85
N TYR A 444 -1.57 -14.90 -10.06
CA TYR A 444 -2.21 -16.18 -10.38
C TYR A 444 -3.56 -15.98 -11.07
N ASP A 445 -4.05 -16.98 -11.79
CA ASP A 445 -5.40 -16.94 -12.37
C ASP A 445 -6.46 -17.32 -11.31
N ARG A 446 -7.11 -16.30 -10.73
CA ARG A 446 -8.18 -16.49 -9.74
C ARG A 446 -9.46 -17.13 -10.30
N THR A 447 -9.63 -17.17 -11.63
CA THR A 447 -10.77 -17.86 -12.25
C THR A 447 -10.57 -19.37 -12.30
N ASN A 448 -9.33 -19.83 -12.10
CA ASN A 448 -8.98 -21.24 -12.00
C ASN A 448 -8.97 -21.69 -10.51
N PRO A 449 -9.89 -22.58 -10.09
CA PRO A 449 -9.97 -23.01 -8.69
C PRO A 449 -8.71 -23.74 -8.19
N GLU A 450 -8.08 -24.56 -9.04
CA GLU A 450 -6.87 -25.31 -8.68
C GLU A 450 -5.68 -24.37 -8.49
N GLU A 451 -5.50 -23.43 -9.42
CA GLU A 451 -4.44 -22.41 -9.30
C GLU A 451 -4.68 -21.48 -8.11
N THR A 452 -5.93 -21.14 -7.82
CA THR A 452 -6.30 -20.36 -6.62
C THR A 452 -5.93 -21.11 -5.34
N GLN A 453 -6.20 -22.42 -5.25
CA GLN A 453 -5.79 -23.23 -4.11
C GLN A 453 -4.27 -23.28 -3.95
N ARG A 454 -3.53 -23.48 -5.06
CA ARG A 454 -2.05 -23.41 -5.07
C ARG A 454 -1.55 -22.04 -4.62
N ALA A 455 -2.14 -20.95 -5.07
CA ALA A 455 -1.74 -19.59 -4.68
C ALA A 455 -1.96 -19.32 -3.19
N ASN A 456 -3.06 -19.80 -2.61
CA ASN A 456 -3.30 -19.73 -1.17
C ASN A 456 -2.23 -20.51 -0.38
N ALA A 457 -1.97 -21.77 -0.76
CA ALA A 457 -0.95 -22.61 -0.15
C ALA A 457 0.47 -22.02 -0.30
N CYS A 458 0.76 -21.43 -1.47
CA CYS A 458 2.01 -20.74 -1.73
C CYS A 458 2.24 -19.57 -0.80
N PHE A 459 1.21 -18.73 -0.60
CA PHE A 459 1.32 -17.56 0.28
C PHE A 459 1.55 -17.97 1.75
N ALA A 460 0.86 -19.03 2.21
CA ALA A 460 1.08 -19.60 3.54
C ALA A 460 2.52 -20.15 3.69
N GLU A 461 3.01 -20.92 2.71
CA GLU A 461 4.38 -21.46 2.75
C GLU A 461 5.44 -20.37 2.67
N LEU A 462 5.22 -19.29 1.90
CA LEU A 462 6.10 -18.12 1.87
C LEU A 462 6.23 -17.51 3.28
N LEU A 463 5.12 -17.31 3.99
CA LEU A 463 5.14 -16.81 5.36
C LEU A 463 5.93 -17.74 6.30
N ASP A 464 5.65 -19.04 6.25
CA ASP A 464 6.31 -20.04 7.11
C ASP A 464 7.83 -20.11 6.86
N VAL A 465 8.23 -20.19 5.58
CA VAL A 465 9.65 -20.29 5.19
C VAL A 465 10.42 -19.02 5.55
N PHE A 466 9.81 -17.84 5.37
CA PHE A 466 10.48 -16.58 5.72
C PHE A 466 10.60 -16.41 7.24
N GLU A 467 9.57 -16.80 8.00
CA GLU A 467 9.60 -16.74 9.46
C GLU A 467 10.68 -17.67 10.06
N GLN A 468 10.91 -18.84 9.47
CA GLN A 468 12.02 -19.74 9.85
C GLN A 468 13.41 -19.09 9.71
N HIS A 469 13.53 -18.05 8.91
CA HIS A 469 14.76 -17.29 8.70
C HIS A 469 14.77 -15.93 9.43
N GLY A 470 13.76 -15.67 10.28
CA GLY A 470 13.64 -14.41 11.03
C GLY A 470 13.12 -13.24 10.21
N TYR A 471 12.45 -13.49 9.09
CA TYR A 471 11.83 -12.45 8.26
C TYR A 471 10.32 -12.41 8.47
N ALA A 472 9.74 -11.22 8.42
CA ALA A 472 8.30 -10.99 8.44
C ALA A 472 7.93 -9.90 7.43
N VAL A 473 6.66 -9.91 7.01
CA VAL A 473 6.13 -8.91 6.07
C VAL A 473 5.72 -7.63 6.77
N TYR A 474 5.98 -6.47 6.17
CA TYR A 474 5.59 -5.17 6.75
C TYR A 474 4.09 -4.89 6.67
N ARG A 475 3.41 -5.57 5.73
CA ARG A 475 2.01 -5.37 5.35
C ARG A 475 1.49 -6.61 4.64
N VAL A 476 0.21 -6.94 4.84
CA VAL A 476 -0.40 -8.15 4.28
C VAL A 476 -1.89 -7.97 3.98
N ASN A 477 -2.40 -8.80 3.06
CA ASN A 477 -3.81 -8.82 2.71
C ASN A 477 -4.70 -9.32 3.85
N THR A 478 -5.98 -8.95 3.82
CA THR A 478 -6.94 -9.24 4.90
C THR A 478 -7.08 -10.72 5.24
N ALA A 479 -6.92 -11.63 4.29
CA ALA A 479 -7.00 -13.07 4.54
C ALA A 479 -5.85 -13.60 5.42
N PHE A 480 -4.71 -12.91 5.48
CA PHE A 480 -3.52 -13.34 6.22
C PHE A 480 -3.11 -12.40 7.37
N GLN A 481 -3.91 -11.39 7.71
CA GLN A 481 -3.58 -10.44 8.80
C GLN A 481 -3.42 -11.12 10.16
N GLU A 482 -4.30 -12.07 10.49
CA GLU A 482 -4.19 -12.89 11.71
C GLU A 482 -2.92 -13.75 11.71
N ARG A 483 -2.61 -14.42 10.59
CA ARG A 483 -1.41 -15.26 10.45
C ARG A 483 -0.13 -14.45 10.61
N VAL A 484 -0.05 -13.24 10.02
CA VAL A 484 1.13 -12.39 10.14
C VAL A 484 1.28 -11.80 11.54
N ALA A 485 0.17 -11.49 12.23
CA ALA A 485 0.24 -11.02 13.61
C ALA A 485 0.96 -12.03 14.53
N GLN A 486 0.84 -13.34 14.24
CA GLN A 486 1.51 -14.41 14.98
C GLN A 486 3.04 -14.34 14.85
N SER A 487 3.57 -13.93 13.69
CA SER A 487 5.02 -13.81 13.46
C SER A 487 5.70 -12.78 14.36
N TYR A 488 4.94 -11.86 14.96
CA TYR A 488 5.46 -10.84 15.89
C TYR A 488 5.30 -11.20 17.37
N GLY A 489 4.85 -12.43 17.66
CA GLY A 489 4.84 -12.99 19.01
C GLY A 489 3.68 -12.55 19.91
N THR A 490 3.47 -13.33 20.97
CA THR A 490 2.28 -13.23 21.84
C THR A 490 2.27 -11.98 22.72
N VAL A 491 3.43 -11.48 23.16
CA VAL A 491 3.52 -10.30 24.04
C VAL A 491 2.99 -9.05 23.33
N LYS A 492 3.41 -8.83 22.07
CA LYS A 492 2.92 -7.72 21.26
C LYS A 492 1.40 -7.78 21.13
N ARG A 493 0.87 -8.94 20.77
CA ARG A 493 -0.58 -9.15 20.64
C ARG A 493 -1.33 -8.88 21.94
N LYS A 494 -0.83 -9.33 23.10
CA LYS A 494 -1.45 -9.02 24.41
C LYS A 494 -1.55 -7.51 24.66
N VAL A 495 -0.48 -6.76 24.38
CA VAL A 495 -0.48 -5.29 24.54
C VAL A 495 -1.47 -4.64 23.58
N GLU A 496 -1.50 -5.08 22.32
CA GLU A 496 -2.45 -4.57 21.31
C GLU A 496 -3.91 -4.81 21.73
N HIS A 497 -4.23 -6.00 22.26
CA HIS A 497 -5.58 -6.30 22.72
C HIS A 497 -5.92 -5.55 24.02
N ALA A 498 -4.95 -5.27 24.89
CA ALA A 498 -5.17 -4.42 26.05
C ALA A 498 -5.52 -2.97 25.64
N ILE A 499 -4.82 -2.41 24.65
CA ILE A 499 -5.14 -1.10 24.08
C ILE A 499 -6.50 -1.14 23.38
N LYS A 500 -6.78 -2.20 22.61
CA LYS A 500 -8.08 -2.40 21.95
C LYS A 500 -9.22 -2.36 22.95
N ARG A 501 -9.12 -3.10 24.06
CA ARG A 501 -10.13 -3.11 25.14
C ARG A 501 -10.33 -1.73 25.74
N ALA A 502 -9.25 -0.97 25.92
CA ALA A 502 -9.33 0.35 26.52
C ALA A 502 -10.01 1.38 25.60
N LEU A 503 -9.75 1.32 24.29
CA LEU A 503 -10.23 2.32 23.33
C LEU A 503 -11.53 1.93 22.61
N ASP A 504 -11.84 0.64 22.53
CA ASP A 504 -13.01 0.09 21.86
C ASP A 504 -13.51 -1.17 22.59
N PRO A 505 -14.13 -1.01 23.76
CA PRO A 505 -14.58 -2.13 24.60
C PRO A 505 -15.68 -2.97 23.94
N ASN A 506 -16.42 -2.42 22.97
CA ASN A 506 -17.47 -3.12 22.23
C ASN A 506 -16.97 -3.77 20.93
N ASN A 507 -15.67 -3.68 20.64
CA ASN A 507 -15.03 -4.29 19.49
C ASN A 507 -15.65 -3.89 18.13
N ILE A 508 -16.16 -2.65 18.03
CA ILE A 508 -16.89 -2.19 16.84
C ILE A 508 -15.97 -1.75 15.70
N LEU A 509 -14.76 -1.28 15.99
CA LEU A 509 -13.85 -0.78 14.97
C LEU A 509 -13.07 -1.94 14.36
N ALA A 510 -13.39 -2.29 13.11
CA ALA A 510 -12.66 -3.22 12.25
C ALA A 510 -12.02 -4.42 12.96
N PRO A 511 -12.78 -5.22 13.74
CA PRO A 511 -12.21 -6.39 14.42
C PRO A 511 -11.57 -7.33 13.39
N GLY A 512 -10.38 -7.83 13.73
CA GLY A 512 -9.53 -8.64 12.86
C GLY A 512 -8.47 -7.86 12.10
N LYS A 513 -8.55 -6.52 12.01
CA LYS A 513 -7.48 -5.70 11.41
C LYS A 513 -6.16 -6.00 12.12
N SER A 514 -5.17 -6.46 11.35
CA SER A 514 -3.83 -6.82 11.85
C SER A 514 -3.86 -7.88 12.97
N GLY A 515 -4.88 -8.75 13.00
CA GLY A 515 -5.04 -9.78 14.04
C GLY A 515 -5.44 -9.25 15.41
N ILE A 516 -6.03 -8.05 15.47
CA ILE A 516 -6.53 -7.40 16.70
C ILE A 516 -8.06 -7.54 16.73
N ASP A 517 -8.56 -8.41 17.60
CA ASP A 517 -9.98 -8.72 17.75
C ASP A 517 -10.25 -9.17 19.20
N LEU A 518 -11.21 -8.54 19.89
CA LEU A 518 -11.55 -8.93 21.27
C LEU A 518 -12.20 -10.32 21.40
N ALA A 519 -12.58 -10.94 20.27
CA ALA A 519 -12.96 -12.36 20.25
C ALA A 519 -11.75 -13.31 20.42
N ASN A 520 -10.52 -12.82 20.26
CA ASN A 520 -9.31 -13.60 20.47
C ASN A 520 -8.97 -13.71 21.97
N THR A 521 -8.32 -14.81 22.36
CA THR A 521 -7.87 -15.08 23.73
C THR A 521 -6.51 -14.42 24.03
N PHE A 522 -6.48 -13.08 24.17
CA PHE A 522 -5.26 -12.29 24.46
C PHE A 522 -5.39 -11.25 25.58
#